data_AF-A0A231VLJ3-F1
#
_entry.id   AF-A0A231VLJ3-F1
#
_cell.length_a   1.000
_cell.length_b   1.000
_cell.length_c   1.000
_cell.angle_alpha   90.00
_cell.angle_beta   90.00
_cell.angle_gamma   90.00
#
_symmetry.space_group_name_H-M   'P 1'
#
loop_
_entity.id
_entity.type
_entity.pdbx_description
1 polymer ?
#
loop_
_entity_poly.entity_id
_entity_poly.type
_entity_poly.pdbx_seq_one_letter_code
_entity_poly.pdbx_strand_id
1 'polypeptide(L)'
;MYKIVEFASSIPSSLKYRGNNEKYILKKAFKDTLPSFVLNRKKNGFPVPLSSLLNLEFKNFAKDILLSQKSLSRGYFNKQYIENLFKKYNSTSYKGRQIWLLLTFELWNRIFIDSSNASLDEEMSVI
;
A
#
# COMPACT_ATOMS: atom_id res chain seq x y z
N MET A 1 -19.46 11.42 15.56
CA MET A 1 -18.02 11.07 15.56
C MET A 1 -17.07 12.28 15.48
N TYR A 2 -17.54 13.53 15.62
CA TYR A 2 -16.69 14.73 15.49
C TYR A 2 -16.09 15.26 16.81
N LYS A 3 -16.73 15.03 17.97
CA LYS A 3 -16.31 15.59 19.27
C LYS A 3 -14.88 15.26 19.67
N ILE A 4 -14.42 14.04 19.35
CA ILE A 4 -13.03 13.61 19.60
C ILE A 4 -12.04 14.38 18.72
N VAL A 5 -12.40 14.62 17.47
CA VAL A 5 -11.56 15.35 16.52
C VAL A 5 -11.45 16.82 16.91
N GLU A 6 -12.57 17.43 17.31
CA GLU A 6 -12.63 18.81 17.79
C GLU A 6 -11.78 19.01 19.05
N PHE A 7 -11.94 18.14 20.05
CA PHE A 7 -11.11 18.15 21.25
C PHE A 7 -9.62 17.89 20.93
N ALA A 8 -9.32 16.91 20.08
CA ALA A 8 -7.94 16.66 19.67
C ALA A 8 -7.32 17.86 18.94
N SER A 9 -8.13 18.63 18.20
CA SER A 9 -7.71 19.83 17.48
C SER A 9 -7.41 20.98 18.42
N SER A 10 -8.18 21.15 19.50
CA SER A 10 -7.98 22.22 20.50
C SER A 10 -6.74 22.04 21.39
N ILE A 11 -6.15 20.84 21.45
CA ILE A 11 -4.95 20.58 22.25
C ILE A 11 -3.72 21.34 21.66
N PRO A 12 -2.94 22.06 22.50
CA PRO A 12 -1.70 22.71 22.08
C PRO A 12 -0.71 21.76 21.39
N SER A 13 -0.11 22.20 20.28
CA SER A 13 0.83 21.39 19.49
C SER A 13 2.05 20.90 20.29
N SER A 14 2.52 21.68 21.26
CA SER A 14 3.61 21.31 22.18
C SER A 14 3.30 20.10 23.08
N LEU A 15 2.02 19.76 23.25
CA LEU A 15 1.57 18.57 23.97
C LEU A 15 1.35 17.37 23.04
N LYS A 16 1.20 17.60 21.74
CA LYS A 16 1.12 16.55 20.72
C LYS A 16 2.52 16.00 20.39
N TYR A 17 3.53 16.87 20.38
CA TYR A 17 4.92 16.54 20.14
C TYR A 17 5.83 17.29 21.12
N ARG A 18 6.64 16.56 21.90
CA ARG A 18 7.54 17.15 22.91
C ARG A 18 8.88 16.43 22.94
N GLY A 19 9.98 17.14 22.68
CA GLY A 19 11.34 16.59 22.83
C GLY A 19 11.56 15.29 22.06
N ASN A 20 11.13 15.25 20.79
CA ASN A 20 11.16 14.08 19.93
C ASN A 20 10.23 12.91 20.33
N ASN A 21 9.29 13.14 21.25
CA ASN A 21 8.26 12.19 21.60
C ASN A 21 6.94 12.53 20.90
N GLU A 22 6.63 11.77 19.84
CA GLU A 22 5.33 11.81 19.19
C GLU A 22 4.22 11.26 20.10
N LYS A 23 3.00 11.81 19.96
CA LYS A 23 1.82 11.40 20.73
C LYS A 23 2.03 11.53 22.24
N TYR A 24 2.76 12.56 22.67
CA TYR A 24 3.16 12.73 24.08
C TYR A 24 1.96 12.72 25.04
N ILE A 25 0.95 13.57 24.80
CA ILE A 25 -0.25 13.63 25.64
C ILE A 25 -1.02 12.31 25.68
N LEU A 26 -1.09 11.59 24.55
CA LEU A 26 -1.77 10.29 24.46
C LEU A 26 -1.03 9.24 25.30
N LYS A 27 0.30 9.18 25.20
CA LYS A 27 1.11 8.27 26.02
C LYS A 27 1.00 8.59 27.50
N LYS A 28 0.94 9.87 27.86
CA LYS A 28 0.79 10.30 29.26
C LYS A 28 -0.59 9.92 29.82
N ALA A 29 -1.65 10.09 29.03
CA ALA A 29 -3.02 9.75 29.44
C ALA A 29 -3.22 8.24 29.73
N PHE A 30 -2.49 7.37 29.03
CA PHE A 30 -2.60 5.91 29.19
C PHE A 30 -1.43 5.28 29.95
N LYS A 31 -0.61 6.10 30.64
CA LYS A 31 0.62 5.63 31.31
C LYS A 31 0.33 4.53 32.35
N ASP A 32 -0.80 4.64 33.05
CA ASP A 32 -1.17 3.74 34.15
C ASP A 32 -1.99 2.53 33.67
N THR A 33 -2.41 2.52 32.41
CA THR A 33 -3.23 1.45 31.82
C THR A 33 -2.42 0.54 30.90
N LEU A 34 -1.44 1.08 30.18
CA LEU A 34 -0.64 0.33 29.22
C LEU A 34 0.75 0.01 29.75
N PRO A 35 1.28 -1.20 29.48
CA PRO A 35 2.67 -1.52 29.81
C PRO A 35 3.67 -0.55 29.19
N SER A 36 4.77 -0.29 29.89
CA SER A 36 5.83 0.64 29.45
C SER A 36 6.39 0.31 28.07
N PHE A 37 6.48 -0.98 27.71
CA PHE A 37 6.96 -1.41 26.39
C PHE A 37 6.04 -0.98 25.24
N VAL A 38 4.73 -0.85 25.48
CA VAL A 38 3.75 -0.37 24.48
C VAL A 38 3.90 1.14 24.30
N LEU A 39 4.01 1.88 25.40
CA LEU A 39 4.14 3.34 25.41
C LEU A 39 5.45 3.82 24.76
N ASN A 40 6.53 3.05 24.93
CA ASN A 40 7.86 3.36 24.43
C ASN A 40 8.15 2.76 23.04
N ARG A 41 7.20 1.99 22.48
CA ARG A 41 7.36 1.41 21.14
C ARG A 41 7.52 2.51 20.09
N LYS A 42 8.48 2.32 19.18
CA LYS A 42 8.62 3.19 18.00
C LYS A 42 7.35 3.14 17.15
N LYS A 43 7.03 4.26 16.51
CA LYS A 43 5.94 4.33 15.54
C LYS A 43 6.26 3.38 14.38
N ASN A 44 5.61 2.24 14.40
CA ASN A 44 5.57 1.35 13.26
C ASN A 44 4.33 1.74 12.48
N GLY A 45 4.49 1.94 11.17
CA GLY A 45 3.34 2.09 10.29
C GLY A 45 2.54 0.79 10.22
N PHE A 46 1.75 0.65 9.16
CA PHE A 46 1.14 -0.61 8.78
C PHE A 46 1.95 -1.18 7.62
N PRO A 47 3.14 -1.76 7.86
CA PRO A 47 3.90 -2.36 6.77
C PRO A 47 3.08 -3.51 6.21
N VAL A 48 2.87 -3.51 4.89
CA VAL A 48 2.35 -4.70 4.22
C VAL A 48 3.37 -5.81 4.49
N PRO A 49 2.95 -6.98 5.01
CA PRO A 49 3.86 -8.07 5.34
C PRO A 49 4.28 -8.79 4.05
N LEU A 50 5.04 -8.08 3.22
CA LEU A 50 5.42 -8.51 1.88
C LEU A 50 6.25 -9.80 1.91
N SER A 51 7.08 -9.99 2.93
CA SER A 51 7.86 -11.22 3.08
C SER A 51 6.99 -12.48 3.25
N SER A 52 5.82 -12.38 3.90
CA SER A 52 4.90 -13.51 4.05
C SER A 52 3.87 -13.60 2.93
N LEU A 53 3.48 -12.47 2.33
CA LEU A 53 2.50 -12.42 1.23
C LEU A 53 3.09 -12.83 -0.12
N LEU A 54 4.40 -12.61 -0.34
CA LEU A 54 5.08 -12.94 -1.59
C LEU A 54 5.58 -14.39 -1.59
N ASN A 55 4.68 -15.32 -1.32
CA ASN A 55 4.93 -16.74 -1.53
C ASN A 55 5.07 -17.05 -3.03
N LEU A 56 5.47 -18.28 -3.37
CA LEU A 56 5.67 -18.70 -4.76
C LEU A 56 4.42 -18.51 -5.63
N GLU A 57 3.23 -18.76 -5.08
CA GLU A 57 1.95 -18.61 -5.78
C GLU A 57 1.68 -17.15 -6.14
N PHE A 58 1.83 -16.24 -5.17
CA PHE A 58 1.70 -14.81 -5.42
C PHE A 58 2.71 -14.33 -6.47
N LYS A 59 3.95 -14.83 -6.41
CA LYS A 59 4.99 -14.45 -7.39
C LYS A 59 4.56 -14.83 -8.81
N ASN A 60 4.03 -16.03 -9.00
CA ASN A 60 3.55 -16.48 -10.31
C ASN A 60 2.34 -15.66 -10.76
N PHE A 61 1.36 -15.47 -9.89
CA PHE A 61 0.20 -14.62 -10.16
C PHE A 61 0.60 -13.20 -10.58
N ALA A 62 1.51 -12.56 -9.83
CA ALA A 62 1.99 -11.22 -10.14
C ALA A 62 2.72 -11.18 -11.48
N LYS A 63 3.52 -12.21 -11.77
CA LYS A 63 4.25 -12.32 -13.05
C LYS A 63 3.28 -12.46 -14.22
N ASP A 64 2.27 -13.31 -14.10
CA ASP A 64 1.28 -13.56 -15.14
C ASP A 64 0.46 -12.31 -15.45
N ILE A 65 0.10 -11.55 -14.42
CA ILE A 65 -0.63 -10.29 -14.59
C ILE A 65 0.26 -9.23 -15.25
N LEU A 66 1.48 -9.02 -14.75
CA LEU A 66 2.35 -7.94 -15.22
C LEU A 66 2.93 -8.18 -16.62
N LEU A 67 3.13 -9.45 -17.00
CA LEU A 67 3.60 -9.84 -18.34
C LEU A 67 2.48 -10.23 -19.30
N SER A 68 1.21 -10.04 -18.92
CA SER A 68 0.08 -10.30 -19.81
C SER A 68 0.10 -9.37 -21.02
N GLN A 69 -0.49 -9.81 -22.13
CA GLN A 69 -0.62 -8.98 -23.32
C GLN A 69 -1.35 -7.66 -23.02
N LYS A 70 -2.39 -7.71 -22.19
CA LYS A 70 -3.17 -6.53 -21.76
C LYS A 70 -2.32 -5.51 -21.00
N SER A 71 -1.45 -6.00 -20.11
CA SER A 71 -0.54 -5.18 -19.31
C SER A 71 0.52 -4.52 -20.22
N LEU A 72 1.14 -5.31 -21.10
CA LEU A 72 2.19 -4.83 -21.99
C LEU A 72 1.67 -3.90 -23.10
N SER A 73 0.45 -4.11 -23.60
CA SER A 73 -0.14 -3.29 -24.66
C SER A 73 -0.41 -1.85 -24.24
N ARG A 74 -0.52 -1.57 -22.93
CA ARG A 74 -0.66 -0.19 -22.42
C ARG A 74 0.63 0.62 -22.52
N GLY A 75 1.79 -0.02 -22.69
CA GLY A 75 3.08 0.67 -22.83
C GLY A 75 3.67 1.24 -21.54
N TYR A 76 3.04 1.05 -20.37
CA TYR A 76 3.58 1.53 -19.08
C TYR A 76 4.79 0.74 -18.60
N PHE A 77 4.86 -0.55 -18.92
CA PHE A 77 5.87 -1.46 -18.39
C PHE A 77 6.87 -1.88 -19.44
N ASN A 78 8.15 -1.84 -19.08
CA ASN A 78 9.21 -2.47 -19.86
C ASN A 78 9.27 -3.97 -19.54
N LYS A 79 8.90 -4.82 -20.50
CA LYS A 79 8.90 -6.28 -20.37
C LYS A 79 10.22 -6.83 -19.82
N GLN A 80 11.35 -6.40 -20.41
CA GLN A 80 12.68 -6.88 -20.02
C GLN A 80 13.01 -6.54 -18.57
N TYR A 81 12.62 -5.35 -18.10
CA TYR A 81 12.80 -4.93 -16.73
C TYR A 81 11.98 -5.81 -15.76
N ILE A 82 10.71 -6.05 -16.07
CA ILE A 82 9.83 -6.89 -15.25
C ILE A 82 10.37 -8.32 -15.15
N GLU A 83 10.78 -8.91 -16.28
CA GLU A 83 11.39 -10.24 -16.28
C GLU A 83 12.65 -10.30 -15.42
N ASN A 84 13.52 -9.29 -15.55
CA ASN A 84 14.74 -9.19 -14.75
C ASN A 84 14.43 -9.00 -13.26
N LEU A 85 13.38 -8.27 -12.91
CA LEU A 85 12.91 -8.08 -11.54
C LEU A 85 12.49 -9.41 -10.91
N PHE A 86 11.73 -10.25 -11.64
CA PHE A 86 11.32 -11.57 -11.17
C PHE A 86 12.46 -12.61 -11.16
N LYS A 87 13.43 -12.53 -12.09
CA LYS A 87 14.64 -13.36 -12.10
C LYS A 87 15.54 -13.06 -10.91
N LYS A 88 15.76 -11.77 -10.62
CA LYS A 88 16.60 -11.32 -9.49
C LYS A 88 15.88 -11.34 -8.15
N TYR A 89 14.60 -11.70 -8.11
CA TYR A 89 13.82 -11.76 -6.88
C TYR A 89 14.34 -12.86 -5.95
N ASN A 90 14.81 -12.45 -4.78
CA ASN A 90 15.41 -13.33 -3.75
C ASN A 90 14.70 -13.17 -2.40
N SER A 91 13.39 -12.94 -2.40
CA SER A 91 12.56 -12.73 -1.19
C SER A 91 12.99 -11.56 -0.29
N THR A 92 13.80 -10.64 -0.82
CA THR A 92 14.16 -9.40 -0.12
C THR A 92 12.99 -8.41 -0.14
N SER A 93 12.80 -7.68 0.97
CA SER A 93 11.64 -6.78 1.16
C SER A 93 11.53 -5.69 0.10
N TYR A 94 12.66 -5.21 -0.43
CA TYR A 94 12.69 -4.13 -1.41
C TYR A 94 12.10 -4.54 -2.76
N LYS A 95 12.59 -5.63 -3.37
CA LYS A 95 12.07 -6.12 -4.66
C LYS A 95 10.63 -6.57 -4.54
N GLY A 96 10.29 -7.16 -3.40
CA GLY A 96 8.91 -7.52 -3.08
C GLY A 96 7.97 -6.32 -3.07
N ARG A 97 8.41 -5.19 -2.52
CA ARG A 97 7.67 -3.94 -2.56
C ARG A 97 7.49 -3.41 -3.97
N GLN A 98 8.52 -3.51 -4.81
CA GLN A 98 8.43 -3.09 -6.21
C GLN A 98 7.40 -3.92 -6.98
N ILE A 99 7.45 -5.25 -6.84
CA ILE A 99 6.46 -6.15 -7.47
C ILE A 99 5.04 -5.83 -7.00
N TRP A 100 4.86 -5.64 -5.69
CA TRP A 100 3.56 -5.26 -5.12
C TRP A 100 3.02 -3.96 -5.71
N LEU A 101 3.83 -2.90 -5.75
CA LEU A 101 3.41 -1.61 -6.30
C LEU A 101 3.00 -1.71 -7.77
N LEU A 102 3.80 -2.42 -8.59
CA LEU A 102 3.50 -2.62 -10.00
C LEU A 102 2.21 -3.42 -10.18
N LEU A 103 2.03 -4.50 -9.41
CA LEU A 103 0.82 -5.32 -9.47
C LEU A 103 -0.42 -4.51 -9.06
N THR A 104 -0.35 -3.78 -7.96
CA THR A 104 -1.46 -2.94 -7.51
C THR A 104 -1.83 -1.90 -8.57
N PHE A 105 -0.84 -1.28 -9.20
CA PHE A 105 -1.09 -0.33 -10.29
C PHE A 105 -1.76 -0.98 -11.49
N GLU A 106 -1.30 -2.16 -11.93
CA GLU A 106 -1.93 -2.88 -13.05
C GLU A 106 -3.37 -3.31 -12.71
N LEU A 107 -3.62 -3.83 -11.51
CA LEU A 107 -4.96 -4.19 -11.07
C LEU A 107 -5.88 -2.97 -10.99
N TRP A 108 -5.37 -1.83 -10.52
CA TRP A 108 -6.13 -0.58 -10.52
C TRP A 108 -6.52 -0.16 -11.94
N ASN A 109 -5.61 -0.24 -12.91
CA ASN A 109 -5.96 0.04 -14.31
C ASN A 109 -7.05 -0.92 -14.82
N ARG A 110 -6.96 -2.20 -14.48
CA ARG A 110 -7.99 -3.18 -14.89
C ARG A 110 -9.36 -2.87 -14.31
N ILE A 111 -9.43 -2.44 -13.05
CA ILE A 111 -10.69 -2.19 -12.34
C ILE A 111 -11.27 -0.83 -12.69
N PHE A 112 -10.44 0.19 -12.95
CA PHE A 112 -10.90 1.58 -13.02
C PHE A 112 -10.69 2.25 -14.37
N ILE A 113 -9.78 1.76 -15.21
CA ILE A 113 -9.52 2.33 -16.55
C ILE A 113 -10.17 1.47 -17.63
N ASP A 114 -10.04 0.15 -17.54
CA ASP A 114 -10.69 -0.74 -18.51
C ASP A 114 -12.19 -0.85 -18.27
N SER A 115 -12.62 -0.94 -17.00
CA SER A 115 -14.04 -1.09 -16.66
C SER A 115 -14.86 0.17 -16.96
N SER A 116 -14.24 1.34 -17.06
CA SER A 116 -14.88 2.58 -17.51
C SER A 116 -15.05 2.65 -19.04
N ASN A 117 -14.33 1.82 -19.81
CA ASN A 117 -14.50 1.76 -21.27
C ASN A 117 -15.57 0.76 -21.68
N ALA A 118 -15.91 -0.22 -20.83
CA ALA A 118 -16.91 -1.23 -21.14
C ALA A 118 -18.35 -0.66 -21.27
N SER A 119 -18.65 0.49 -20.64
CA SER A 119 -19.98 1.11 -20.74
C SER A 119 -20.19 1.96 -21.99
N LEU A 120 -19.13 2.29 -22.75
CA LEU A 120 -19.24 3.11 -23.98
C LEU A 120 -19.34 2.24 -25.25
N ASP A 121 -18.85 1.00 -25.19
CA ASP A 121 -18.90 0.07 -26.32
C ASP A 121 -20.28 -0.59 -26.52
N GLU A 122 -21.09 -0.69 -25.46
CA GLU A 122 -22.47 -1.21 -25.57
C GLU A 122 -23.42 -0.20 -26.26
N GLU A 123 -23.29 1.10 -26.00
CA GLU A 123 -24.13 2.14 -26.62
C GLU A 123 -23.80 2.37 -28.12
N MET A 124 -22.56 2.15 -28.55
CA MET A 124 -22.14 2.30 -29.95
C MET A 124 -22.43 1.08 -30.84
N SER A 125 -22.96 -0.02 -30.29
CA SER A 125 -23.38 -1.20 -31.05
C SER A 125 -24.87 -1.19 -31.44
N VAL A 126 -25.61 -0.19 -30.96
CA VAL A 126 -27.08 -0.04 -31.14
C VAL A 126 -27.44 1.13 -32.08
N ILE A 127 -26.45 1.85 -32.61
CA ILE A 127 -26.62 2.89 -33.64
C ILE A 127 -25.94 2.43 -34.93
#